data_AF-A0AAJ0LG59-F1
#
_entry.id   AF-A0AAJ0LG59-F1
#
_cell.length_a   1.000
_cell.length_b   1.000
_cell.length_c   1.000
_cell.angle_alpha   90.00
_cell.angle_beta   90.00
_cell.angle_gamma   90.00
#
_symmetry.space_group_name_H-M   'P 1'
#
loop_
_entity.id
_entity.type
_entity.pdbx_description
1 polymer ?
#
loop_
_entity_poly.entity_id
_entity_poly.type
_entity_poly.pdbx_seq_one_letter_code
_entity_poly.pdbx_strand_id
1 'polypeptide(L)' 'MSDSDRADALLADFPKPGRGRLKVFLGAAPGVGKTFAMLTHAHAQQRMGRQVLVMSLKQI' A
#
# COMPACT_ATOMS: atom_id res chain seq x y z
N MET A 1 2.37 23.98 -2.06
CA MET A 1 1.82 22.69 -1.61
C MET A 1 2.99 21.84 -1.18
N SER A 2 3.13 21.64 0.13
CA SER A 2 4.19 20.81 0.72
C SER A 2 3.93 19.32 0.46
N ASP A 3 4.95 18.48 0.58
CA ASP A 3 4.77 17.02 0.49
C ASP A 3 3.86 16.49 1.61
N SER A 4 3.88 17.13 2.78
CA SER A 4 2.97 16.83 3.88
C SER A 4 1.52 17.12 3.51
N ASP A 5 1.23 18.26 2.86
CA ASP A 5 -0.15 18.60 2.44
C ASP A 5 -0.74 17.55 1.49
N ARG A 6 0.11 16.99 0.61
CA ARG A 6 -0.29 15.91 -0.32
C ARG A 6 -0.52 14.59 0.41
N ALA A 7 0.32 14.28 1.39
CA ALA A 7 0.16 13.07 2.21
C ALA A 7 -1.14 13.12 3.00
N ASP A 8 -1.45 14.28 3.60
CA ASP A 8 -2.68 14.47 4.38
C ASP A 8 -3.93 14.39 3.49
N ALA A 9 -3.89 14.98 2.29
CA ALA A 9 -4.97 14.85 1.31
C ALA A 9 -5.20 13.40 0.89
N LEU A 10 -4.12 12.63 0.68
CA LEU A 10 -4.23 11.20 0.39
C LEU A 10 -4.87 10.44 1.56
N LEU A 11 -4.45 10.75 2.80
CA LEU A 11 -4.97 10.12 4.02
C LEU A 11 -6.46 10.41 4.26
N ALA A 12 -6.93 11.61 3.89
CA ALA A 12 -8.32 12.01 4.02
C ALA A 12 -9.28 11.18 3.14
N ASP A 13 -8.81 10.66 2.00
CA ASP A 13 -9.59 9.84 1.07
C ASP A 13 -9.67 8.35 1.47
N PHE A 14 -8.98 7.92 2.53
CA PHE A 14 -9.03 6.51 2.92
C PHE A 14 -10.38 6.11 3.55
N PRO A 15 -10.88 4.90 3.23
CA PRO A 15 -12.20 4.48 3.66
C PRO A 15 -12.29 4.33 5.18
N LYS A 16 -13.44 4.75 5.72
CA LYS A 16 -13.84 4.60 7.12
C LYS A 16 -13.93 3.10 7.52
N PRO A 17 -13.73 2.77 8.81
CA PRO A 17 -13.74 1.39 9.31
C PRO A 17 -15.00 0.63 8.85
N GLY A 18 -14.80 -0.60 8.33
CA GLY A 18 -15.85 -1.48 7.81
C GLY A 18 -15.74 -1.84 6.32
N ARG A 19 -14.93 -1.11 5.54
CA ARG A 19 -14.53 -1.52 4.17
C ARG A 19 -13.16 -2.22 4.21
N GLY A 20 -12.82 -2.98 3.15
CA GLY A 20 -11.57 -3.75 3.06
C GLY A 20 -10.31 -2.97 3.42
N ARG A 21 -9.27 -3.66 3.90
CA ARG A 21 -8.05 -3.02 4.44
C ARG A 21 -7.00 -2.79 3.36
N LEU A 22 -6.69 -1.52 3.08
CA LEU A 22 -5.56 -1.14 2.22
C LEU A 22 -4.27 -1.08 3.05
N LYS A 23 -3.21 -1.72 2.55
CA LYS A 23 -1.87 -1.69 3.15
C LYS A 23 -0.86 -1.16 2.13
N VAL A 24 -0.13 -0.11 2.50
CA VAL A 24 0.86 0.56 1.65
C VAL A 24 2.28 0.16 2.08
N PHE A 25 3.15 -0.09 1.10
CA PHE A 25 4.57 -0.42 1.32
C PHE A 25 5.44 0.74 0.81
N LEU A 26 5.95 1.54 1.74
CA LEU A 26 6.79 2.71 1.46
C LEU A 26 8.28 2.36 1.60
N GLY A 27 9.13 3.13 0.94
CA GLY A 27 10.57 2.91 0.96
C GLY A 27 11.31 4.03 0.24
N ALA A 28 12.32 4.58 0.91
CA ALA A 28 12.96 5.84 0.55
C ALA A 28 14.11 5.74 -0.48
N ALA A 29 14.44 4.53 -0.94
CA ALA A 29 15.48 4.33 -1.95
C ALA A 29 15.08 3.32 -3.05
N PRO A 30 15.72 3.37 -4.22
CA PRO A 30 15.60 2.34 -5.27
C PRO A 30 16.09 0.98 -4.74
N GLY A 31 15.46 -0.10 -5.18
CA GLY A 31 15.92 -1.46 -4.84
C GLY A 31 15.66 -1.92 -3.40
N VAL A 32 15.09 -1.10 -2.51
CA VAL A 32 14.81 -1.46 -1.09
C VAL A 32 13.78 -2.59 -0.88
N GLY A 33 13.29 -3.20 -1.96
CA GLY A 33 12.42 -4.38 -1.86
C GLY A 33 10.95 -4.10 -1.59
N LYS A 34 10.43 -2.89 -1.85
CA LYS A 34 9.00 -2.56 -1.70
C LYS A 34 8.07 -3.59 -2.36
N THR A 35 8.38 -3.97 -3.60
CA THR A 35 7.64 -4.96 -4.37
C THR A 35 7.75 -6.36 -3.77
N PHE A 36 8.95 -6.75 -3.32
CA PHE A 36 9.17 -8.05 -2.69
C PHE A 36 8.38 -8.18 -1.39
N ALA A 37 8.43 -7.16 -0.53
CA ALA A 37 7.66 -7.10 0.71
C ALA A 37 6.14 -7.13 0.43
N MET A 38 5.67 -6.39 -0.57
CA MET A 38 4.27 -6.37 -1.00
C MET A 38 3.78 -7.76 -1.43
N LEU A 39 4.50 -8.43 -2.33
CA LEU A 39 4.12 -9.75 -2.84
C LEU A 39 4.22 -10.84 -1.76
N THR A 40 5.26 -10.78 -0.91
CA THR A 40 5.41 -11.71 0.22
C THR A 40 4.24 -11.61 1.18
N HIS A 41 3.80 -10.38 1.48
CA HIS A 41 2.61 -10.17 2.31
C HIS A 41 1.35 -10.67 1.61
N ALA A 42 1.16 -10.38 0.32
CA ALA A 42 0.00 -10.83 -0.43
C ALA A 42 -0.13 -12.37 -0.42
N HIS A 43 0.95 -13.11 -0.64
CA HIS A 43 0.94 -14.57 -0.55
C HIS A 43 0.59 -15.06 0.86
N ALA A 44 1.11 -14.43 1.90
CA ALA A 44 0.74 -14.80 3.28
C ALA A 44 -0.75 -14.58 3.57
N GLN A 45 -1.34 -13.50 3.05
CA GLN A 45 -2.77 -13.21 3.18
C GLN A 45 -3.63 -14.22 2.41
N GLN A 46 -3.23 -14.58 1.18
CA GLN A 46 -3.91 -15.60 0.38
C GLN A 46 -3.90 -16.98 1.06
N ARG A 47 -2.77 -17.38 1.67
CA ARG A 47 -2.68 -18.64 2.44
C ARG A 47 -3.61 -18.68 3.65
N MET A 48 -3.99 -17.51 4.18
CA MET A 48 -4.99 -17.40 5.24
C MET A 48 -6.42 -17.31 4.71
N GLY A 49 -6.65 -17.62 3.43
CA GLY A 49 -7.98 -17.63 2.81
C GLY A 49 -8.56 -16.24 2.51
N ARG A 50 -7.77 -15.17 2.57
CA ARG A 50 -8.25 -13.81 2.30
C ARG A 50 -8.10 -13.46 0.83
N GLN A 51 -9.11 -12.80 0.28
CA GLN A 51 -9.01 -12.20 -1.05
C GLN A 51 -8.10 -10.97 -1.02
N VAL A 52 -7.15 -10.90 -1.95
CA VAL A 52 -6.11 -9.85 -1.99
C VAL A 52 -6.02 -9.29 -3.39
N LEU A 53 -5.99 -7.96 -3.49
CA LEU A 53 -5.64 -7.23 -4.70
C LEU A 53 -4.25 -6.63 -4.52
N VAL A 54 -3.40 -6.73 -5.55
CA VAL A 54 -2.06 -6.15 -5.57
C VAL A 54 -1.96 -5.20 -6.75
N MET A 55 -1.45 -3.99 -6.52
CA MET A 55 -1.17 -3.01 -7.56
C MET A 55 0.15 -2.30 -7.28
N SER A 56 0.82 -1.85 -8.33
CA SER A 56 1.98 -0.96 -8.21
C SER A 56 1.58 0.42 -8.69
N LEU A 57 1.99 1.45 -7.94
CA LEU A 57 1.93 2.83 -8.41
C LEU A 57 3.13 3.09 -9.31
N LYS A 58 2.90 3.77 -10.43
CA LYS A 58 3.97 4.20 -11.32
C LYS A 58 4.60 5.46 -10.73
N GLN A 59 5.92 5.48 -10.54
CA GLN A 59 6.63 6.72 -10.22
C GLN A 59 6.50 7.67 -11.42
N ILE A 60 6.04 8.89 -11.14
CA ILE A 60 6.03 10.03 -12.07
C ILE A 60 7.44 10.60 -12.14
#